data_AF-A0A7V9CH34-F1
#
_entry.id   AF-A0A7V9CH34-F1
#
_cell.length_a   1.000
_cell.length_b   1.000
_cell.length_c   1.000
_cell.angle_alpha   90.00
_cell.angle_beta   90.00
_cell.angle_gamma   90.00
#
_symmetry.space_group_name_H-M   'P 1'
#
loop_
_entity.id
_entity.type
_entity.pdbx_description
1 polymer ?
#
loop_
_entity_poly.entity_id
_entity_poly.type
_entity_poly.pdbx_seq_one_letter_code
_entity_poly.pdbx_strand_id
1 'polypeptide(L)'
;GGILSQAEPWDREHLSVTTRHSGPGIRDAIEYVTRCVTRGHFKLDEQDRSRAALDAFQFTVSDARQQVRIALRAGVMPQRFFDLASCLRENREANRETAREREELDTLKAAVAQTVMAKSLDELFTLELASAQQNAIYA
;
A
#
# COMPACT_ATOMS: atom_id res chain seq x y z
N GLY A 1 15.76 -11.71 -6.13
CA GLY A 1 16.48 -10.54 -6.67
C GLY A 1 15.59 -9.85 -7.68
N GLY A 2 15.29 -8.56 -7.46
CA GLY A 2 14.13 -7.84 -8.01
C GLY A 2 14.05 -7.75 -9.54
N ILE A 3 12.83 -7.83 -10.05
CA ILE A 3 12.48 -7.82 -11.48
C ILE A 3 12.59 -6.41 -12.11
N LEU A 4 12.68 -5.34 -11.31
CA LEU A 4 12.26 -4.00 -11.74
C LEU A 4 13.38 -2.98 -11.84
N SER A 5 14.53 -3.21 -11.22
CA SER A 5 15.68 -2.31 -11.30
C SER A 5 16.94 -3.14 -11.12
N GLN A 6 17.40 -3.78 -12.20
CA GLN A 6 18.64 -4.57 -12.18
C GLN A 6 19.88 -3.75 -12.58
N ALA A 7 19.68 -2.63 -13.29
CA ALA A 7 20.77 -1.77 -13.77
C ALA A 7 20.62 -0.31 -13.31
N GLU A 8 19.41 0.22 -13.28
CA GLU A 8 19.14 1.63 -12.91
C GLU A 8 17.76 1.76 -12.22
N PRO A 9 17.59 2.70 -11.27
CA PRO A 9 16.28 3.03 -10.71
C PRO A 9 15.30 3.52 -11.77
N TRP A 10 14.00 3.38 -11.52
CA TRP A 10 12.99 4.00 -12.38
C TRP A 10 13.09 5.52 -12.32
N ASP A 11 12.91 6.16 -13.47
CA ASP A 11 12.77 7.60 -13.54
C ASP A 11 11.51 8.03 -12.79
N ARG A 12 11.70 8.90 -11.80
CA ARG A 12 10.61 9.41 -10.97
C ARG A 12 9.70 10.34 -11.75
N GLU A 13 10.18 11.01 -12.80
CA GLU A 13 9.39 11.99 -13.55
C GLU A 13 8.15 11.36 -14.19
N HIS A 14 8.29 10.13 -14.69
CA HIS A 14 7.21 9.39 -15.34
C HIS A 14 6.56 8.32 -14.44
N LEU A 15 6.96 8.29 -13.16
CA LEU A 15 6.45 7.34 -12.19
C LEU A 15 5.02 7.68 -11.78
N SER A 16 4.14 6.70 -11.86
CA SER A 16 2.77 6.77 -11.35
C SER A 16 2.49 5.66 -10.35
N VAL A 17 1.64 5.96 -9.36
CA VAL A 17 1.22 5.02 -8.32
C VAL A 17 -0.29 5.05 -8.19
N THR A 18 -0.92 3.89 -8.33
CA THR A 18 -2.34 3.69 -8.02
C THR A 18 -2.47 2.77 -6.82
N THR A 19 -3.36 3.08 -5.87
CA THR A 19 -3.63 2.23 -4.70
C THR A 19 -5.11 2.29 -4.32
N ARG A 20 -5.57 1.25 -3.62
CA ARG A 20 -6.87 1.21 -2.93
C ARG A 20 -6.76 1.65 -1.46
N HIS A 21 -5.54 1.81 -0.93
CA HIS A 21 -5.38 2.17 0.48
C HIS A 21 -5.63 3.66 0.72
N SER A 22 -6.72 4.01 1.43
CA SER A 22 -7.12 5.41 1.66
C SER A 22 -6.59 6.03 2.95
N GLY A 23 -5.75 5.32 3.71
CA GLY A 23 -5.15 5.82 4.94
C GLY A 23 -4.03 6.85 4.66
N PRO A 24 -3.96 7.95 5.43
CA PRO A 24 -3.02 9.06 5.16
C PRO A 24 -1.56 8.62 5.21
N GLY A 25 -1.17 7.74 6.14
CA GLY A 25 0.21 7.30 6.27
C GLY A 25 0.77 6.57 5.03
N ILE A 26 -0.08 5.85 4.27
CA ILE A 26 0.35 5.21 3.02
C ILE A 26 0.56 6.26 1.92
N ARG A 27 -0.33 7.26 1.84
CA ARG A 27 -0.15 8.40 0.91
C ARG A 27 1.14 9.14 1.22
N ASP A 28 1.43 9.39 2.48
CA ASP A 28 2.64 10.11 2.92
C ASP A 28 3.91 9.31 2.60
N ALA A 29 3.90 8.00 2.85
CA ALA A 29 5.02 7.12 2.51
C ALA A 29 5.28 7.06 1.00
N ILE A 30 4.22 6.98 0.19
CA ILE A 30 4.32 7.03 -1.27
C ILE A 30 4.92 8.38 -1.71
N GLU A 31 4.36 9.50 -1.24
CA GLU A 31 4.87 10.83 -1.57
C GLU A 31 6.35 11.00 -1.18
N TYR A 32 6.74 10.56 0.02
CA TYR A 32 8.12 10.64 0.50
C TYR A 32 9.11 9.93 -0.43
N VAL A 33 8.74 8.75 -0.94
CA VAL A 33 9.62 7.93 -1.79
C VAL A 33 9.57 8.37 -3.26
N THR A 34 8.39 8.69 -3.78
CA THR A 34 8.16 8.77 -5.24
C THR A 34 7.90 10.18 -5.76
N ARG A 35 7.43 11.10 -4.92
CA ARG A 35 6.91 12.43 -5.32
C ARG A 35 5.68 12.39 -6.23
N CYS A 36 5.01 11.24 -6.35
CA CYS A 36 3.85 11.10 -7.25
C CYS A 36 2.66 11.96 -6.82
N VAL A 37 2.50 12.27 -5.52
CA VAL A 37 1.37 13.09 -5.07
C VAL A 37 1.58 14.53 -5.53
N THR A 38 2.75 15.11 -5.23
CA THR A 38 3.08 16.49 -5.64
C THR A 38 3.07 16.66 -7.17
N ARG A 39 3.45 15.61 -7.92
CA ARG A 39 3.47 15.64 -9.39
C ARG A 39 2.14 15.33 -10.07
N GLY A 40 1.10 14.99 -9.30
CA GLY A 40 -0.21 14.61 -9.88
C GLY A 40 -0.22 13.23 -10.56
N HIS A 41 0.73 12.35 -10.22
CA HIS A 41 0.83 10.97 -10.71
C HIS A 41 0.40 9.91 -9.67
N PHE A 42 -0.22 10.34 -8.56
CA PHE A 42 -0.83 9.46 -7.57
C PHE A 42 -2.34 9.36 -7.80
N LYS A 43 -2.87 8.13 -7.80
CA LYS A 43 -4.30 7.86 -7.91
C LYS A 43 -4.77 6.98 -6.75
N LEU A 44 -5.80 7.43 -6.04
CA LEU A 44 -6.59 6.58 -5.17
C LEU A 44 -7.73 5.98 -6.00
N ASP A 45 -7.89 4.67 -5.96
CA ASP A 45 -9.08 4.02 -6.51
C ASP A 45 -10.26 4.22 -5.56
N GLU A 46 -11.12 5.20 -5.87
CA GLU A 46 -12.25 5.58 -5.02
C GLU A 46 -13.36 4.52 -4.98
N GLN A 47 -13.47 3.65 -5.98
CA GLN A 47 -14.55 2.66 -6.06
C GLN A 47 -14.35 1.53 -5.05
N ASP A 48 -13.08 1.23 -4.73
CA ASP A 48 -12.72 0.05 -3.97
C ASP A 48 -11.72 0.37 -2.83
N ARG A 49 -11.82 1.59 -2.30
CA ARG A 49 -10.88 2.07 -1.27
C ARG A 49 -11.13 1.40 0.09
N SER A 50 -10.07 1.07 0.79
CA SER A 50 -10.12 0.55 2.17
C SER A 50 -8.95 1.02 3.02
N ARG A 51 -9.09 0.94 4.34
CA ARG A 51 -8.02 1.20 5.33
C ARG A 51 -7.76 0.01 6.26
N ALA A 52 -8.62 -1.01 6.18
CA ALA A 52 -8.69 -2.08 7.17
C ALA A 52 -8.86 -3.45 6.48
N ALA A 53 -8.33 -3.59 5.27
CA ALA A 53 -8.34 -4.86 4.55
C ALA A 53 -6.96 -5.11 3.93
N LEU A 54 -6.55 -6.37 3.89
CA LEU A 54 -5.24 -6.77 3.38
C LEU A 54 -5.10 -6.45 1.89
N ASP A 55 -6.15 -6.64 1.11
CA ASP A 55 -6.19 -6.35 -0.33
C ASP A 55 -6.06 -4.85 -0.65
N ALA A 56 -6.27 -3.98 0.34
CA ALA A 56 -5.97 -2.56 0.23
C ALA A 56 -4.45 -2.29 0.13
N PHE A 57 -3.60 -3.18 0.66
CA PHE A 57 -2.13 -3.11 0.58
C PHE A 57 -1.61 -3.62 -0.77
N GLN A 58 -2.29 -3.20 -1.84
CA GLN A 58 -1.89 -3.39 -3.21
C GLN A 58 -1.58 -2.04 -3.85
N PHE A 59 -0.48 -2.00 -4.59
CA PHE A 59 0.02 -0.83 -5.30
C PHE A 59 0.28 -1.23 -6.75
N THR A 60 -0.24 -0.43 -7.66
CA THR A 60 0.13 -0.52 -9.08
C THR A 60 1.10 0.62 -9.37
N VAL A 61 2.32 0.27 -9.77
CA VAL A 61 3.39 1.24 -10.07
C VAL A 61 3.73 1.14 -11.56
N SER A 62 3.90 2.28 -12.24
CA SER A 62 4.19 2.32 -13.67
C SER A 62 5.15 3.46 -14.03
N ASP A 63 6.05 3.23 -14.99
CA ASP A 63 6.98 4.22 -15.58
C ASP A 63 6.61 4.56 -17.06
N ALA A 64 5.35 4.34 -17.44
CA ALA A 64 4.81 4.40 -18.81
C ALA A 64 5.27 3.30 -19.77
N ARG A 65 6.36 2.59 -19.49
CA ARG A 65 6.85 1.47 -20.34
C ARG A 65 6.38 0.12 -19.80
N GLN A 66 6.35 0.01 -18.48
CA GLN A 66 5.99 -1.20 -17.76
C GLN A 66 5.14 -0.87 -16.55
N GLN A 67 4.33 -1.85 -16.14
CA GLN A 67 3.48 -1.74 -14.98
C GLN A 67 3.70 -2.95 -14.08
N VAL A 68 3.65 -2.72 -12.78
CA VAL A 68 3.84 -3.74 -11.75
C VAL A 68 2.73 -3.62 -10.74
N ARG A 69 2.14 -4.76 -10.39
CA ARG A 69 1.33 -4.88 -9.19
C ARG A 69 2.19 -5.44 -8.06
N ILE A 70 2.18 -4.72 -6.95
CA ILE A 70 2.87 -5.06 -5.71
C ILE A 70 1.77 -5.31 -4.69
N ALA A 71 1.75 -6.50 -4.08
CA ALA A 71 0.77 -6.82 -3.04
C ALA A 71 1.45 -7.38 -1.80
N LEU A 72 0.98 -6.97 -0.63
CA LEU A 72 1.44 -7.50 0.65
C LEU A 72 1.01 -8.97 0.78
N ARG A 73 1.95 -9.84 1.17
CA ARG A 73 1.64 -11.26 1.39
C ARG A 73 0.74 -11.45 2.59
N ALA A 74 -0.11 -12.48 2.51
CA ALA A 74 -0.87 -12.97 3.65
C ALA A 74 0.06 -13.34 4.81
N GLY A 75 -0.38 -13.07 6.04
CA GLY A 75 0.37 -13.37 7.25
C GLY A 75 1.45 -12.34 7.63
N VAL A 76 1.73 -11.33 6.79
CA VAL A 76 2.60 -10.21 7.20
C VAL A 76 1.87 -9.29 8.18
N MET A 77 0.60 -9.00 7.90
CA MET A 77 -0.29 -8.30 8.82
C MET A 77 -1.25 -9.29 9.48
N PRO A 78 -1.30 -9.34 10.83
CA PRO A 78 -2.23 -10.22 11.54
C PRO A 78 -3.67 -9.73 11.38
N GLN A 79 -4.62 -10.65 11.22
CA GLN A 79 -6.06 -10.33 11.08
C GLN A 79 -6.56 -9.39 12.20
N ARG A 80 -6.07 -9.61 13.43
CA ARG A 80 -6.41 -8.79 14.60
C ARG A 80 -6.13 -7.30 14.40
N PHE A 81 -5.12 -6.94 13.60
CA PHE A 81 -4.85 -5.55 13.26
C PHE A 81 -6.04 -4.92 12.53
N PHE A 82 -6.61 -5.61 11.54
CA PHE A 82 -7.74 -5.14 10.75
C PHE A 82 -9.01 -5.06 11.58
N ASP A 83 -9.23 -6.04 12.45
CA ASP A 83 -10.36 -6.08 13.36
C ASP A 83 -10.34 -4.87 14.32
N LEU A 84 -9.17 -4.59 14.92
CA LEU A 84 -9.00 -3.43 15.82
C LEU A 84 -9.07 -2.11 15.07
N ALA A 85 -8.48 -2.00 13.88
CA ALA A 85 -8.55 -0.77 13.09
C ALA A 85 -9.99 -0.42 12.70
N SER A 86 -10.79 -1.43 12.35
CA SER A 86 -12.23 -1.27 12.06
C SER A 86 -13.00 -0.91 13.32
N CYS A 87 -12.79 -1.65 14.41
CA CYS A 87 -13.48 -1.44 15.69
C CYS A 87 -13.18 -0.05 16.28
N LEU A 88 -11.92 0.39 16.30
CA LEU A 88 -11.53 1.70 16.80
C LEU A 88 -12.14 2.84 15.99
N ARG A 89 -12.28 2.68 14.67
CA ARG A 89 -12.97 3.66 13.83
C ARG A 89 -14.44 3.81 14.26
N GLU A 90 -15.15 2.70 14.35
CA GLU A 90 -16.57 2.67 14.76
C GLU A 90 -16.76 3.19 16.18
N ASN A 91 -15.88 2.79 17.10
CA ASN A 91 -15.91 3.25 18.49
C ASN A 91 -15.60 4.74 18.58
N ARG A 92 -14.67 5.28 17.79
CA ARG A 92 -14.40 6.72 17.76
C ARG A 92 -15.61 7.51 17.25
N GLU A 93 -16.26 7.06 16.19
CA GLU A 93 -17.48 7.67 15.64
C GLU A 93 -18.62 7.65 16.68
N ALA A 94 -18.70 6.59 17.50
CA ALA A 94 -19.69 6.44 18.55
C ALA A 94 -19.25 6.99 19.92
N ASN A 95 -18.07 7.62 20.04
CA ASN A 95 -17.48 8.08 21.30
C ASN A 95 -17.35 6.98 22.40
N ARG A 96 -17.01 5.76 21.98
CA ARG A 96 -16.82 4.54 22.81
C ARG A 96 -15.39 3.98 22.74
N GLU A 97 -14.44 4.72 22.18
CA GLU A 97 -13.04 4.29 22.07
C GLU A 97 -12.42 4.09 23.45
N THR A 98 -11.76 2.96 23.68
CA THR A 98 -11.09 2.67 24.96
C THR A 98 -9.57 2.80 24.84
N ALA A 99 -8.93 3.19 25.94
CA ALA A 99 -7.46 3.25 26.01
C ALA A 99 -6.81 1.88 25.75
N ARG A 100 -7.46 0.79 26.19
CA ARG A 100 -6.99 -0.59 26.01
C ARG A 100 -6.93 -0.99 24.55
N GLU A 101 -7.96 -0.68 23.76
CA GLU A 101 -7.97 -1.00 22.32
C GLU A 101 -6.88 -0.22 21.59
N ARG A 102 -6.61 1.02 22.01
CA ARG A 102 -5.54 1.85 21.45
C ARG A 102 -4.16 1.28 21.76
N GLU A 103 -3.93 0.87 23.00
CA GLU A 103 -2.67 0.25 23.44
C GLU A 103 -2.44 -1.10 22.73
N GLU A 104 -3.49 -1.91 22.54
CA GLU A 104 -3.42 -3.15 21.78
C GLU A 104 -3.03 -2.89 20.32
N LEU A 105 -3.68 -1.90 19.67
CA LEU A 105 -3.34 -1.53 18.30
C LEU A 105 -1.90 -1.01 18.19
N ASP A 106 -1.44 -0.19 19.14
CA ASP A 106 -0.08 0.36 19.12
C ASP A 106 0.97 -0.75 19.34
N THR A 107 0.69 -1.74 20.19
CA THR A 107 1.52 -2.94 20.35
C THR A 107 1.60 -3.75 19.05
N LEU A 108 0.47 -3.96 18.38
CA LEU A 108 0.44 -4.67 17.10
C LEU A 108 1.19 -3.92 16.00
N LYS A 109 1.07 -2.59 15.92
CA LYS A 109 1.86 -1.77 14.99
C LYS A 109 3.36 -1.97 15.21
N ALA A 110 3.80 -1.96 16.47
CA ALA A 110 5.21 -2.17 16.79
C ALA A 110 5.70 -3.56 16.38
N ALA A 111 4.90 -4.61 16.62
CA ALA A 111 5.23 -5.97 16.20
C ALA A 111 5.26 -6.14 14.67
N VAL A 112 4.31 -5.53 13.95
CA VAL A 112 4.29 -5.51 12.48
C VAL A 112 5.53 -4.77 11.95
N ALA A 113 5.88 -3.61 12.53
CA ALA A 113 7.07 -2.87 12.14
C ALA A 113 8.34 -3.71 12.31
N GLN A 114 8.51 -4.39 13.44
CA GLN A 114 9.65 -5.30 13.65
C GLN A 114 9.68 -6.41 12.61
N THR A 115 8.53 -7.01 12.29
CA THR A 115 8.42 -8.07 11.28
C THR A 115 8.81 -7.57 9.89
N VAL A 116 8.32 -6.39 9.48
CA VAL A 116 8.63 -5.78 8.19
C VAL A 116 10.10 -5.41 8.09
N MET A 117 10.71 -4.93 9.16
CA MET A 117 12.14 -4.57 9.18
C MET A 117 13.08 -5.78 9.16
N ALA A 118 12.62 -6.95 9.61
CA ALA A 118 13.44 -8.16 9.69
C ALA A 118 13.39 -9.05 8.43
N LYS A 119 12.36 -8.90 7.59
CA LYS A 119 12.11 -9.74 6.41
C LYS A 119 12.61 -9.08 5.13
N SER A 120 12.97 -9.90 4.15
CA SER A 120 13.29 -9.41 2.81
C SER A 120 12.03 -8.95 2.06
N LEU A 121 12.22 -8.17 0.98
CA LEU A 121 11.09 -7.71 0.17
C LEU A 121 10.31 -8.86 -0.48
N ASP A 122 10.97 -9.95 -0.87
CA ASP A 122 10.33 -11.13 -1.46
C ASP A 122 9.53 -11.96 -0.45
N GLU A 123 9.90 -11.91 0.83
CA GLU A 123 9.12 -12.47 1.95
C GLU A 123 7.91 -11.61 2.32
N LEU A 124 7.93 -10.32 2.00
CA LEU A 124 6.87 -9.37 2.34
C LEU A 124 5.86 -9.17 1.21
N PHE A 125 6.33 -9.16 -0.04
CA PHE A 125 5.53 -8.77 -1.18
C PHE A 125 5.54 -9.81 -2.30
N THR A 126 4.43 -9.88 -3.03
CA THR A 126 4.38 -10.47 -4.36
C THR A 126 4.49 -9.38 -5.41
N LEU A 127 5.20 -9.68 -6.49
CA LEU A 127 5.35 -8.80 -7.65
C LEU A 127 4.76 -9.50 -8.88
N GLU A 128 3.88 -8.80 -9.59
CA GLU A 128 3.32 -9.24 -10.85
C GLU A 128 3.60 -8.16 -11.90
N LEU A 129 4.36 -8.51 -12.94
CA LEU A 129 4.51 -7.65 -14.12
C LEU A 129 3.22 -7.67 -14.91
N ALA A 130 2.57 -6.52 -15.04
CA ALA A 130 1.50 -6.33 -15.99
C ALA A 130 2.12 -5.95 -17.34
N SER A 131 1.89 -6.76 -18.37
CA SER A 131 2.19 -6.38 -19.75
C SER A 131 1.41 -5.12 -20.10
N ALA A 132 2.07 -4.13 -20.72
CA ALA A 132 1.43 -2.89 -21.15
C ALA A 132 0.17 -3.22 -21.95
N GLN A 133 -0.99 -2.80 -21.45
CA GLN A 133 -2.22 -2.89 -22.19
C GLN A 133 -2.09 -1.90 -23.34
N GLN A 134 -1.86 -2.40 -24.56
CA GLN A 134 -1.92 -1.62 -25.78
C GLN A 134 -3.29 -0.96 -25.82
N ASN A 135 -3.34 0.34 -25.55
CA ASN A 135 -4.53 1.13 -25.86
C ASN A 135 -4.73 1.03 -27.36
N ALA A 136 -5.72 0.23 -27.74
CA ALA A 136 -6.31 0.24 -29.06
C ALA A 136 -6.84 1.66 -29.32
N ILE A 137 -6.05 2.46 -30.03
CA ILE A 137 -6.54 3.67 -30.70
C ILE A 137 -7.36 3.17 -31.88
N TYR A 138 -8.66 3.04 -31.69
CA TYR A 138 -9.65 3.10 -32.76
C TYR A 138 -10.95 3.69 -32.20
N ALA A 139 -11.11 5.00 -32.37
CA ALA A 139 -12.35 5.69 -32.72
C ALA A 139 -12.03 7.14 -33.10
#